data_AF-A0A7S0NAR6-F1
#
_entry.id   AF-A0A7S0NAR6-F1
#
_cell.length_a   1.000
_cell.length_b   1.000
_cell.length_c   1.000
_cell.angle_alpha   90.00
_cell.angle_beta   90.00
_cell.angle_gamma   90.00
#
_symmetry.space_group_name_H-M   'P 1'
#
loop_
_entity.id
_entity.type
_entity.pdbx_description
1 polymer ?
#
loop_
_entity_poly.entity_id
_entity_poly.type
_entity_poly.pdbx_seq_one_letter_code
_entity_poly.pdbx_strand_id
1 'polypeptide(L)'
;GDDSNTNAALIAEHFMAAGLKTRVIGLPKTIDGDLKNEHIGTSFGFDTAAKLYAELVGNIMVDCESSRKYYHFIRLMGREASHLTLEVALRTMPNLVFIGEEVKQHGRTLEQITAQIADLVVKRSEAGLDFGVILIPEGLIDFVPEVSVLIGELNDVMAQFESDSNAYEGVTEERVSRMLSDASLTVFDFLPDEIRKQ
;
A
#
# COMPACT_ATOMS: atom_id res chain seq x y z
N GLY A 1 4.98 -14.55 -7.12
CA GLY A 1 5.55 -13.22 -7.32
C GLY A 1 7.05 -13.35 -7.31
N ASP A 2 7.69 -12.24 -7.03
CA ASP A 2 9.04 -12.08 -6.51
C ASP A 2 9.40 -13.16 -5.46
N ASP A 3 8.77 -13.21 -4.28
CA ASP A 3 9.06 -14.20 -3.21
C ASP A 3 9.14 -15.66 -3.70
N SER A 4 8.14 -16.09 -4.46
CA SER A 4 8.07 -17.46 -4.97
C SER A 4 9.18 -17.74 -6.01
N ASN A 5 9.55 -16.74 -6.82
CA ASN A 5 10.63 -16.88 -7.78
C ASN A 5 12.00 -16.80 -7.11
N THR A 6 12.15 -16.06 -5.99
CA THR A 6 13.33 -16.11 -5.13
C THR A 6 13.55 -17.53 -4.59
N ASN A 7 12.48 -18.15 -4.05
CA ASN A 7 12.56 -19.55 -3.61
C ASN A 7 12.87 -20.51 -4.75
N ALA A 8 12.26 -20.32 -5.93
CA ALA A 8 12.56 -21.14 -7.10
C ALA A 8 14.03 -21.06 -7.51
N ALA A 9 14.63 -19.87 -7.46
CA ALA A 9 16.05 -19.67 -7.75
C ALA A 9 16.95 -20.42 -6.75
N LEU A 10 16.68 -20.29 -5.45
CA LEU A 10 17.44 -20.97 -4.39
C LEU A 10 17.34 -22.50 -4.49
N ILE A 11 16.15 -23.03 -4.77
CA ILE A 11 15.95 -24.47 -4.95
C ILE A 11 16.68 -24.97 -6.21
N ALA A 12 16.65 -24.20 -7.31
CA ALA A 12 17.36 -24.54 -8.53
C ALA A 12 18.88 -24.64 -8.29
N GLU A 13 19.45 -23.66 -7.59
CA GLU A 13 20.86 -23.65 -7.20
C GLU A 13 21.21 -24.87 -6.33
N HIS A 14 20.38 -25.17 -5.33
CA HIS A 14 20.57 -26.34 -4.48
C HIS A 14 20.54 -27.66 -5.26
N PHE A 15 19.61 -27.81 -6.21
CA PHE A 15 19.51 -29.01 -7.04
C PHE A 15 20.71 -29.20 -7.96
N MET A 16 21.24 -28.10 -8.51
CA MET A 16 22.47 -28.13 -9.30
C MET A 16 23.67 -28.53 -8.45
N ALA A 17 23.82 -27.97 -7.25
CA ALA A 17 24.91 -28.29 -6.33
C ALA A 17 24.87 -29.76 -5.87
N ALA A 18 23.67 -30.33 -5.70
CA ALA A 18 23.46 -31.72 -5.34
C ALA A 18 23.51 -32.71 -6.53
N GLY A 19 23.72 -32.24 -7.77
CA GLY A 19 23.79 -33.09 -8.96
C GLY A 19 22.46 -33.73 -9.38
N LEU A 20 21.33 -33.15 -8.96
CA LEU A 20 19.99 -33.65 -9.28
C LEU A 20 19.60 -33.30 -10.72
N LYS A 21 18.83 -34.18 -11.37
CA LYS A 21 18.34 -33.97 -12.75
C LYS A 21 17.04 -33.15 -12.83
N THR A 22 16.38 -32.93 -11.69
CA THR A 22 15.11 -32.22 -11.59
C THR A 22 15.29 -30.75 -11.99
N ARG A 23 14.36 -30.23 -12.80
CA ARG A 23 14.36 -28.84 -13.25
C ARG A 23 13.37 -28.02 -12.42
N VAL A 24 13.75 -26.78 -12.13
CA VAL A 24 12.90 -25.79 -11.46
C VAL A 24 12.65 -24.66 -12.47
N ILE A 25 11.39 -24.34 -12.73
CA ILE A 25 10.98 -23.33 -13.71
C ILE A 25 10.11 -22.30 -13.01
N GLY A 26 10.54 -21.04 -13.04
CA GLY A 26 9.79 -19.90 -12.51
C GLY A 26 8.78 -19.35 -13.52
N LEU A 27 7.63 -18.89 -13.05
CA LEU A 27 6.63 -18.18 -13.86
C LEU A 27 6.30 -16.84 -13.20
N PRO A 28 6.20 -15.73 -13.97
CA PRO A 28 6.01 -14.40 -13.41
C PRO A 28 4.55 -14.12 -13.05
N LYS A 29 4.08 -14.68 -11.94
CA LYS A 29 2.72 -14.45 -11.40
C LYS A 29 2.70 -13.27 -10.45
N THR A 30 1.90 -12.24 -10.75
CA THR A 30 1.47 -11.20 -9.80
C THR A 30 0.39 -10.33 -10.44
N ILE A 31 -0.59 -9.88 -9.65
CA ILE A 31 -1.58 -8.89 -10.10
C ILE A 31 -1.07 -7.46 -9.94
N ASP A 32 -0.01 -7.27 -9.15
CA ASP A 32 0.57 -5.96 -8.85
C ASP A 32 1.35 -5.43 -10.05
N GLY A 33 1.81 -6.32 -10.94
CA GLY A 33 2.50 -5.94 -12.17
C GLY A 33 3.91 -5.41 -11.94
N ASP A 34 4.53 -5.72 -10.80
CA ASP A 34 5.87 -5.30 -10.35
C ASP A 34 6.99 -6.26 -10.75
N LEU A 35 6.69 -7.54 -11.03
CA LEU A 35 7.65 -8.51 -11.53
C LEU A 35 7.93 -8.32 -13.03
N LYS A 36 8.69 -7.26 -13.36
CA LYS A 36 9.01 -6.84 -14.73
C LYS A 36 10.49 -6.50 -14.91
N ASN A 37 10.99 -6.64 -16.14
CA ASN A 37 12.31 -6.20 -16.57
C ASN A 37 12.34 -6.08 -18.11
N GLU A 38 13.53 -5.89 -18.71
CA GLU A 38 13.69 -5.76 -20.17
C GLU A 38 13.19 -6.97 -20.98
N HIS A 39 13.09 -8.15 -20.35
CA HIS A 39 12.64 -9.40 -21.00
C HIS A 39 11.21 -9.79 -20.61
N ILE A 40 10.74 -9.38 -19.42
CA ILE A 40 9.42 -9.66 -18.89
C ILE A 40 8.62 -8.36 -18.89
N GLY A 41 7.83 -8.15 -19.94
CA GLY A 41 7.02 -6.94 -20.09
C GLY A 41 5.87 -6.82 -19.08
N THR A 42 5.29 -7.94 -18.65
CA THR A 42 4.27 -7.98 -17.59
C THR A 42 4.16 -9.34 -16.94
N SER A 43 3.69 -9.36 -15.70
CA SER A 43 3.24 -10.56 -15.01
C SER A 43 1.85 -10.99 -15.47
N PHE A 44 1.56 -12.28 -15.37
CA PHE A 44 0.21 -12.77 -15.65
C PHE A 44 -0.72 -12.53 -14.45
N GLY A 45 -1.97 -12.15 -14.76
CA GLY A 45 -2.99 -11.75 -13.78
C GLY A 45 -3.22 -10.23 -13.73
N PHE A 46 -2.19 -9.41 -13.99
CA PHE A 46 -2.29 -7.94 -13.97
C PHE A 46 -3.39 -7.41 -14.91
N ASP A 47 -3.41 -7.85 -16.18
CA ASP A 47 -4.40 -7.38 -17.17
C ASP A 47 -5.85 -7.66 -16.74
N THR A 48 -6.13 -8.88 -16.28
CA THR A 48 -7.46 -9.29 -15.81
C THR A 48 -7.88 -8.49 -14.58
N ALA A 49 -6.98 -8.34 -13.60
CA ALA A 49 -7.26 -7.57 -12.38
C ALA A 49 -7.53 -6.09 -12.71
N ALA A 50 -6.68 -5.47 -13.53
CA ALA A 50 -6.82 -4.07 -13.91
C ALA A 50 -8.12 -3.78 -14.68
N LYS A 51 -8.54 -4.70 -15.56
CA LYS A 51 -9.82 -4.58 -16.28
C LYS A 51 -11.01 -4.67 -15.34
N LEU A 52 -11.02 -5.67 -14.45
CA LEU A 52 -12.09 -5.86 -13.48
C LEU A 52 -12.18 -4.66 -12.52
N TYR A 53 -11.06 -4.18 -11.99
CA TYR A 53 -11.05 -3.03 -11.09
C TYR A 53 -11.47 -1.74 -11.80
N ALA A 54 -11.05 -1.54 -13.05
CA ALA A 54 -11.51 -0.40 -13.85
C ALA A 54 -13.02 -0.46 -14.11
N GLU A 55 -13.59 -1.64 -14.38
CA GLU A 55 -15.04 -1.81 -14.53
C GLU A 55 -15.78 -1.44 -13.24
N LEU A 56 -15.36 -1.98 -12.10
CA LEU A 56 -16.01 -1.73 -10.81
C LEU A 56 -15.89 -0.25 -10.39
N VAL A 57 -14.71 0.35 -10.53
CA VAL A 57 -14.48 1.76 -10.26
C VAL A 57 -15.32 2.64 -11.20
N GLY A 58 -15.37 2.30 -12.49
CA GLY A 58 -16.21 3.00 -13.47
C GLY A 58 -17.69 2.95 -13.09
N ASN A 59 -18.19 1.79 -12.67
CA ASN A 59 -19.58 1.65 -12.18
C ASN A 59 -19.85 2.53 -10.96
N ILE A 60 -18.93 2.57 -10.00
CA ILE A 60 -19.02 3.46 -8.83
C ILE A 60 -19.01 4.93 -9.25
N MET A 61 -18.19 5.31 -10.23
CA MET A 61 -18.16 6.69 -10.73
C MET A 61 -19.49 7.10 -11.37
N VAL A 62 -20.13 6.21 -12.14
CA VAL A 62 -21.48 6.45 -12.70
C VAL A 62 -22.53 6.57 -11.60
N ASP A 63 -22.49 5.75 -10.56
CA ASP A 63 -23.39 5.85 -9.41
C ASP A 63 -23.18 7.14 -8.61
N CYS A 64 -21.92 7.53 -8.45
CA CYS A 64 -21.51 8.76 -7.77
C CYS A 64 -22.03 10.01 -8.50
N GLU A 65 -21.90 10.05 -9.84
CA GLU A 65 -22.46 11.12 -10.67
C GLU A 65 -23.99 11.12 -10.67
N SER A 66 -24.62 9.95 -10.59
CA SER A 66 -26.09 9.84 -10.58
C SER A 66 -26.72 10.31 -9.27
N SER A 67 -26.07 9.99 -8.14
CA SER A 67 -26.59 10.28 -6.80
C SER A 67 -26.12 11.63 -6.23
N ARG A 68 -24.95 12.12 -6.66
CA ARG A 68 -24.35 13.42 -6.31
C ARG A 68 -24.24 13.70 -4.81
N LYS A 69 -23.95 12.67 -4.01
CA LYS A 69 -23.93 12.80 -2.53
C LYS A 69 -22.85 12.02 -1.80
N TYR A 70 -22.04 11.22 -2.50
CA TYR A 70 -21.07 10.32 -1.87
C TYR A 70 -19.64 10.61 -2.31
N TYR A 71 -18.71 10.52 -1.37
CA TYR A 71 -17.30 10.34 -1.67
C TYR A 71 -16.93 8.87 -1.47
N HIS A 72 -16.45 8.23 -2.53
CA HIS A 72 -15.97 6.85 -2.48
C HIS A 72 -14.45 6.82 -2.37
N PHE A 73 -13.96 6.22 -1.29
CA PHE A 73 -12.55 5.92 -1.09
C PHE A 73 -12.32 4.45 -1.47
N ILE A 74 -11.61 4.23 -2.56
CA ILE A 74 -11.42 2.89 -3.13
C ILE A 74 -9.96 2.49 -2.92
N ARG A 75 -9.76 1.52 -2.03
CA ARG A 75 -8.45 0.90 -1.80
C ARG A 75 -8.22 -0.21 -2.84
N LEU A 76 -7.19 -0.07 -3.65
CA LEU A 76 -6.81 -1.05 -4.67
C LEU A 76 -5.64 -1.90 -4.18
N MET A 77 -5.67 -3.19 -4.51
CA MET A 77 -4.55 -4.09 -4.23
C MET A 77 -3.28 -3.61 -4.96
N GLY A 78 -2.14 -3.82 -4.33
CA GLY A 78 -0.86 -3.29 -4.77
C GLY A 78 -0.02 -2.94 -3.56
N ARG A 79 0.85 -3.86 -3.15
CA ARG A 79 1.65 -3.72 -1.92
C ARG A 79 2.88 -2.87 -2.17
N GLU A 80 3.74 -3.28 -3.08
CA GLU A 80 5.07 -2.68 -3.27
C GLU A 80 5.12 -1.66 -4.40
N ALA A 81 4.07 -1.53 -5.20
CA ALA A 81 4.02 -0.65 -6.36
C ALA A 81 2.59 -0.18 -6.67
N SER A 82 2.48 0.99 -7.28
CA SER A 82 1.19 1.59 -7.65
C SER A 82 0.74 1.27 -9.08
N HIS A 83 1.36 0.30 -9.78
CA HIS A 83 1.05 0.02 -11.18
C HIS A 83 -0.44 -0.29 -11.43
N LEU A 84 -1.06 -1.08 -10.55
CA LEU A 84 -2.47 -1.44 -10.69
C LEU A 84 -3.38 -0.23 -10.47
N THR A 85 -3.09 0.57 -9.44
CA THR A 85 -3.77 1.84 -9.16
C THR A 85 -3.66 2.81 -10.33
N LEU A 86 -2.46 2.95 -10.90
CA LEU A 86 -2.21 3.83 -12.04
C LEU A 86 -3.00 3.37 -13.28
N GLU A 87 -2.99 2.07 -13.61
CA GLU A 87 -3.73 1.55 -14.76
C GLU A 87 -5.24 1.76 -14.60
N VAL A 88 -5.79 1.53 -13.40
CA VAL A 88 -7.20 1.79 -13.10
C VAL A 88 -7.50 3.28 -13.25
N ALA A 89 -6.67 4.16 -12.69
CA ALA A 89 -6.85 5.60 -12.77
C ALA A 89 -6.83 6.13 -14.21
N LEU A 90 -5.92 5.63 -15.06
CA LEU A 90 -5.85 6.02 -16.48
C LEU A 90 -7.10 5.60 -17.28
N ARG A 91 -7.77 4.52 -16.86
CA ARG A 91 -9.00 4.03 -17.52
C ARG A 91 -10.27 4.72 -17.03
N THR A 92 -10.32 5.11 -15.76
CA THR A 92 -11.54 5.61 -15.13
C THR A 92 -11.55 7.12 -14.89
N MET A 93 -10.39 7.77 -14.87
CA MET A 93 -10.24 9.22 -14.63
C MET A 93 -10.89 9.68 -13.30
N PRO A 94 -10.50 9.11 -12.14
CA PRO A 94 -11.04 9.47 -10.83
C PRO A 94 -10.72 10.93 -10.47
N ASN A 95 -11.37 11.46 -9.43
CA ASN A 95 -11.15 12.85 -9.01
C ASN A 95 -9.80 13.06 -8.32
N LEU A 96 -9.30 12.02 -7.64
CA LEU A 96 -7.96 12.00 -7.05
C LEU A 96 -7.44 10.56 -7.02
N VAL A 97 -6.13 10.42 -7.25
CA VAL A 97 -5.41 9.16 -7.12
C VAL A 97 -4.09 9.44 -6.41
N PHE A 98 -3.70 8.57 -5.50
CA PHE A 98 -2.36 8.59 -4.92
C PHE A 98 -1.46 7.56 -5.60
N ILE A 99 -0.23 7.97 -5.87
CA ILE A 99 0.84 7.10 -6.36
C ILE A 99 1.91 7.06 -5.27
N GLY A 100 2.15 5.88 -4.69
CA GLY A 100 3.09 5.72 -3.58
C GLY A 100 4.50 6.21 -3.94
N GLU A 101 4.96 5.90 -5.15
CA GLU A 101 6.27 6.32 -5.64
C GLU A 101 6.42 7.85 -5.68
N GLU A 102 5.36 8.59 -6.06
CA GLU A 102 5.31 10.06 -6.02
C GLU A 102 5.34 10.58 -4.57
N VAL A 103 4.54 9.96 -3.69
CA VAL A 103 4.50 10.31 -2.25
C VAL A 103 5.87 10.19 -1.61
N LYS A 104 6.57 9.08 -1.86
CA LYS A 104 7.93 8.84 -1.37
C LYS A 104 8.93 9.81 -1.98
N GLN A 105 8.87 10.04 -3.29
CA GLN A 105 9.79 10.95 -3.99
C GLN A 105 9.71 12.39 -3.46
N HIS A 106 8.49 12.85 -3.13
CA HIS A 106 8.27 14.19 -2.60
C HIS A 106 8.34 14.27 -1.07
N GLY A 107 8.56 13.16 -0.38
CA GLY A 107 8.61 13.10 1.08
C GLY A 107 7.31 13.62 1.72
N ARG A 108 6.15 13.30 1.14
CA ARG A 108 4.87 13.80 1.66
C ARG A 108 4.57 13.16 3.02
N THR A 109 4.06 13.96 3.94
CA THR A 109 3.60 13.49 5.26
C THR A 109 2.16 12.99 5.19
N LEU A 110 1.72 12.23 6.18
CA LEU A 110 0.34 11.77 6.31
C LEU A 110 -0.63 12.95 6.47
N GLU A 111 -0.21 13.98 7.20
CA GLU A 111 -0.94 15.25 7.30
C GLU A 111 -1.13 15.91 5.93
N GLN A 112 -0.08 15.97 5.09
CA GLN A 112 -0.19 16.55 3.74
C GLN A 112 -1.11 15.74 2.82
N ILE A 113 -1.08 14.41 2.92
CA ILE A 113 -1.98 13.53 2.15
C ILE A 113 -3.44 13.76 2.55
N THR A 114 -3.73 13.80 3.85
CA THR A 114 -5.07 14.05 4.37
C THR A 114 -5.56 15.47 4.06
N ALA A 115 -4.68 16.48 4.17
CA ALA A 115 -4.98 17.85 3.75
C ALA A 115 -5.32 17.94 2.27
N GLN A 116 -4.58 17.25 1.39
CA GLN A 116 -4.86 17.22 -0.04
C GLN A 116 -6.26 16.65 -0.35
N ILE A 117 -6.69 15.62 0.39
CA ILE A 117 -8.05 15.08 0.27
C ILE A 117 -9.08 16.12 0.71
N ALA A 118 -8.87 16.77 1.86
CA ALA A 118 -9.78 17.79 2.37
C ALA A 118 -9.90 18.98 1.41
N ASP A 119 -8.79 19.47 0.88
CA ASP A 119 -8.72 20.57 -0.09
C ASP A 119 -9.50 20.23 -1.39
N LEU A 120 -9.37 18.99 -1.87
CA LEU A 120 -10.15 18.51 -3.01
C LEU A 120 -11.65 18.57 -2.71
N VAL A 121 -12.07 18.05 -1.56
CA VAL A 121 -13.49 18.01 -1.16
C VAL A 121 -14.06 19.42 -1.06
N VAL A 122 -13.35 20.34 -0.38
CA VAL A 122 -13.76 21.74 -0.24
C VAL A 122 -13.87 22.41 -1.60
N LYS A 123 -12.83 22.32 -2.44
CA LYS A 123 -12.82 22.93 -3.77
C LYS A 123 -13.94 22.42 -4.68
N ARG A 124 -14.30 21.13 -4.57
CA ARG A 124 -15.41 20.55 -5.34
C ARG A 124 -16.77 20.97 -4.78
N SER A 125 -16.90 21.06 -3.45
CA SER A 125 -18.11 21.57 -2.80
C SER A 125 -18.41 23.03 -3.18
N GLU A 126 -17.38 23.88 -3.27
CA GLU A 126 -17.50 25.26 -3.79
C GLU A 126 -18.05 25.32 -5.22
N ALA A 127 -17.84 24.26 -6.02
CA ALA A 127 -18.40 24.11 -7.36
C ALA A 127 -19.76 23.40 -7.41
N GLY A 128 -20.39 23.10 -6.26
CA GLY A 128 -21.65 22.35 -6.16
C GLY A 128 -21.50 20.85 -6.49
N LEU A 129 -20.30 20.30 -6.29
CA LEU A 129 -19.95 18.90 -6.53
C LEU A 129 -19.59 18.20 -5.21
N ASP A 130 -20.59 17.94 -4.37
CA ASP A 130 -20.44 17.25 -3.07
C ASP A 130 -20.29 15.72 -3.19
N PHE A 131 -19.59 15.28 -4.24
CA PHE A 131 -19.36 13.87 -4.53
C PHE A 131 -18.03 13.67 -5.26
N GLY A 132 -17.48 12.46 -5.17
CA GLY A 132 -16.26 12.11 -5.89
C GLY A 132 -15.76 10.70 -5.64
N VAL A 133 -14.72 10.32 -6.36
CA VAL A 133 -14.04 9.04 -6.22
C VAL A 133 -12.55 9.27 -6.06
N ILE A 134 -11.96 8.65 -5.03
CA ILE A 134 -10.55 8.75 -4.66
C ILE A 134 -9.96 7.34 -4.66
N LEU A 135 -8.89 7.14 -5.43
CA LEU A 135 -8.17 5.86 -5.49
C LEU A 135 -6.94 5.88 -4.60
N ILE A 136 -6.78 4.84 -3.78
CA ILE A 136 -5.69 4.70 -2.80
C ILE A 136 -5.04 3.34 -3.02
N PRO A 137 -3.72 3.25 -3.30
CA PRO A 137 -3.02 1.97 -3.31
C PRO A 137 -2.97 1.43 -1.88
N GLU A 138 -3.20 0.13 -1.70
CA GLU A 138 -3.15 -0.52 -0.38
C GLU A 138 -1.84 -0.28 0.35
N GLY A 139 -0.71 -0.34 -0.36
CA GLY A 139 0.62 -0.08 0.21
C GLY A 139 0.98 1.39 0.42
N LEU A 140 0.06 2.36 0.26
CA LEU A 140 0.39 3.79 0.32
C LEU A 140 1.17 4.17 1.60
N ILE A 141 0.84 3.56 2.73
CA ILE A 141 1.48 3.82 4.02
C ILE A 141 2.98 3.51 4.02
N ASP A 142 3.41 2.48 3.28
CA ASP A 142 4.82 2.07 3.21
C ASP A 142 5.66 3.06 2.40
N PHE A 143 5.02 3.95 1.63
CA PHE A 143 5.67 5.01 0.87
C PHE A 143 5.76 6.34 1.62
N VAL A 144 5.07 6.50 2.75
CA VAL A 144 5.11 7.71 3.57
C VAL A 144 6.32 7.63 4.50
N PRO A 145 7.38 8.45 4.32
CA PRO A 145 8.66 8.22 5.00
C PRO A 145 8.58 8.22 6.52
N GLU A 146 7.79 9.12 7.10
CA GLU A 146 7.61 9.21 8.56
C GLU A 146 6.89 7.98 9.14
N VAL A 147 5.99 7.36 8.37
CA VAL A 147 5.30 6.13 8.74
C VAL A 147 6.24 4.93 8.61
N SER A 148 7.08 4.89 7.57
CA SER A 148 8.10 3.83 7.44
C SER A 148 9.08 3.82 8.62
N VAL A 149 9.50 5.00 9.10
CA VAL A 149 10.36 5.13 10.29
C VAL A 149 9.63 4.64 11.54
N LEU A 150 8.38 5.07 11.74
CA LEU A 150 7.54 4.62 12.85
C LEU A 150 7.38 3.09 12.85
N ILE A 151 7.05 2.47 11.71
CA ILE A 151 6.90 1.01 11.58
C ILE A 151 8.23 0.30 11.91
N GLY A 152 9.37 0.85 11.46
CA GLY A 152 10.70 0.32 11.79
C GLY A 152 10.95 0.34 13.31
N GLU A 153 10.73 1.48 13.96
CA GLU A 153 10.89 1.60 15.42
C GLU A 153 9.93 0.68 16.18
N LEU A 154 8.68 0.56 15.73
CA LEU A 154 7.70 -0.36 16.33
C LEU A 154 8.17 -1.81 16.23
N ASN A 155 8.70 -2.24 15.09
CA ASN A 155 9.23 -3.60 14.92
C ASN A 155 10.41 -3.88 15.87
N ASP A 156 11.31 -2.91 16.03
CA ASP A 156 12.45 -3.02 16.95
C ASP A 156 11.99 -3.11 18.41
N VAL A 157 11.00 -2.30 18.80
CA VAL A 157 10.38 -2.31 20.13
C VAL A 157 9.69 -3.64 20.39
N MET A 158 8.94 -4.17 19.43
CA MET A 158 8.25 -5.45 19.53
C MET A 158 9.23 -6.62 19.67
N ALA A 159 10.33 -6.63 18.90
CA ALA A 159 11.37 -7.64 19.00
C ALA A 159 12.05 -7.66 20.39
N GLN A 160 12.20 -6.49 21.03
CA GLN A 160 12.72 -6.42 22.41
C GLN A 160 11.75 -7.07 23.40
N PHE A 161 10.44 -6.82 23.27
CA PHE A 161 9.43 -7.46 24.13
C PHE A 161 9.35 -8.98 23.96
N GLU A 162 9.52 -9.50 22.74
CA GLU A 162 9.54 -10.95 22.49
C GLU A 162 10.76 -11.65 23.12
N SER A 163 11.90 -10.95 23.20
CA SER A 163 13.12 -11.48 23.81
C SER A 163 13.07 -11.49 25.35
N ASP A 164 12.20 -10.67 25.94
CA ASP A 164 12.11 -10.48 27.39
C ASP A 164 11.09 -11.45 28.02
N SER A 165 11.57 -12.65 28.33
CA SER A 165 10.81 -13.80 28.89
C SER A 165 9.99 -13.56 30.19
N ASN A 166 9.99 -12.33 30.75
CA ASN A 166 9.24 -11.93 31.95
C ASN A 166 8.03 -11.02 31.68
N ALA A 167 7.60 -10.83 30.43
CA ALA A 167 6.49 -9.96 30.06
C ALA A 167 5.09 -10.54 30.39
N TYR A 168 4.80 -10.73 31.68
CA TYR A 168 3.43 -10.93 32.17
C TYR A 168 2.60 -9.63 32.16
N GLU A 169 3.25 -8.48 31.97
CA GLU A 169 2.61 -7.23 31.57
C GLU A 169 2.69 -7.12 30.05
N GLY A 170 1.56 -7.24 29.36
CA GLY A 170 1.48 -7.16 27.90
C GLY A 170 2.05 -5.85 27.33
N VAL A 171 2.17 -5.80 26.01
CA VAL A 171 2.51 -4.58 25.27
C VAL A 171 1.38 -3.58 25.49
N THR A 172 1.65 -2.49 26.22
CA THR A 172 0.72 -1.37 26.37
C THR A 172 1.18 -0.19 25.55
N GLU A 173 0.23 0.58 25.04
CA GLU A 173 0.48 1.80 24.25
C GLU A 173 1.44 2.75 24.98
N GLU A 174 1.22 2.97 26.28
CA GLU A 174 2.08 3.81 27.12
C GLU A 174 3.54 3.35 27.21
N ARG A 175 3.79 2.04 27.13
CA ARG A 175 5.17 1.49 27.12
C ARG A 175 5.80 1.66 25.75
N VAL A 176 5.03 1.42 24.69
CA VAL A 176 5.48 1.62 23.30
C VAL A 176 5.82 3.09 23.07
N SER A 177 4.93 4.02 23.42
CA SER A 177 5.13 5.46 23.25
C SER A 177 6.37 6.01 23.97
N ARG A 178 6.80 5.40 25.08
CA ARG A 178 8.03 5.80 25.81
C ARG A 178 9.32 5.34 25.13
N MET A 179 9.24 4.36 24.23
CA MET A 179 10.39 3.78 23.54
C MET A 179 10.55 4.32 22.11
N LEU A 180 9.55 5.02 21.59
CA LEU A 180 9.58 5.70 20.30
C LEU A 180 10.38 7.00 20.38
N SER A 181 10.95 7.42 19.25
CA SER A 181 11.54 8.75 19.13
C SER A 181 10.46 9.84 19.13
N ASP A 182 10.83 11.09 19.47
CA ASP A 182 9.88 12.22 19.49
C ASP A 182 9.17 12.42 18.14
N ALA A 183 9.88 12.17 17.04
CA ALA A 183 9.32 12.27 15.69
C ALA A 183 8.28 11.16 15.43
N SER A 184 8.61 9.90 15.74
CA SER A 184 7.69 8.77 15.61
C SER A 184 6.49 8.89 16.55
N LEU A 185 6.69 9.40 17.76
CA LEU A 185 5.61 9.62 18.72
C LEU A 185 4.60 10.64 18.19
N THR A 186 5.07 11.72 17.54
CA THR A 186 4.19 12.71 16.91
C THR A 186 3.31 12.08 15.83
N VAL A 187 3.89 11.22 14.99
CA VAL A 187 3.14 10.48 13.95
C VAL A 187 2.19 9.47 14.58
N PHE A 188 2.65 8.75 15.60
CA PHE A 188 1.85 7.77 16.33
C PHE A 188 0.61 8.43 16.94
N ASP A 189 0.76 9.55 17.65
CA ASP A 189 -0.33 10.30 18.27
C ASP A 189 -1.30 10.94 17.25
N PHE A 190 -0.85 11.17 16.01
CA PHE A 190 -1.70 11.61 14.92
C PHE A 190 -2.64 10.50 14.41
N LEU A 191 -2.29 9.22 14.61
CA LEU A 191 -3.10 8.10 14.16
C LEU A 191 -4.35 7.92 15.04
N PRO A 192 -5.49 7.50 14.47
CA PRO A 192 -6.66 7.13 15.26
C PRO A 192 -6.39 5.96 16.20
N ASP A 193 -7.08 5.92 17.35
CA ASP A 193 -6.94 4.88 18.38
C ASP A 193 -7.04 3.44 17.84
N GLU A 194 -7.88 3.22 16.83
CA GLU A 194 -8.05 1.90 16.22
C GLU A 194 -6.82 1.49 15.40
N ILE A 195 -6.21 2.45 14.69
CA ILE A 195 -5.01 2.22 13.87
C ILE A 195 -3.78 2.04 14.75
N ARG A 196 -3.68 2.77 15.87
CA ARG A 196 -2.59 2.60 16.85
C ARG A 196 -2.53 1.20 17.46
N LYS A 197 -3.66 0.50 17.53
CA LYS A 197 -3.79 -0.85 18.10
C LYS A 197 -3.55 -1.98 17.10
N GLN A 198 -3.64 -1.68 15.81
CA GLN A 198 -3.52 -2.65 14.72
C GLN A 198 -2.05 -2.98 14.46
#